data_AF-A0A528V2N6-F1
#
_entry.id   AF-A0A528V2N6-F1
#
_cell.length_a   1.000
_cell.length_b   1.000
_cell.length_c   1.000
_cell.angle_alpha   90.00
_cell.angle_beta   90.00
_cell.angle_gamma   90.00
#
_symmetry.space_group_name_H-M   'P 1'
#
loop_
_entity.id
_entity.type
_entity.pdbx_description
1 polymer ?
#
loop_
_entity_poly.entity_id
_entity_poly.type
_entity_poly.pdbx_seq_one_letter_code
_entity_poly.pdbx_strand_id
1 'polypeptide(L)' 'MAAKSIISRPVYGTLSPQPGKHHLFVADADGALAIADLGRKAPDGFFADAHIIFIPGNEGQHVAALEALKPAQLY' A
#
# COMPACT_ATOMS: atom_id res chain seq x y z
N MET A 1 -31.87 21.97 1.76
CA MET A 1 -30.92 22.26 2.84
C MET A 1 -29.55 21.73 2.42
N ALA A 2 -28.57 22.60 2.19
CA ALA A 2 -27.20 22.15 1.90
C ALA A 2 -26.60 21.51 3.16
N ALA A 3 -25.95 20.35 3.01
CA ALA A 3 -25.29 19.69 4.14
C ALA A 3 -24.23 20.64 4.73
N LYS A 4 -24.29 20.85 6.05
CA LYS A 4 -23.34 21.71 6.75
C LYS A 4 -21.95 21.07 6.64
N SER A 5 -20.98 21.80 6.10
CA SER A 5 -19.62 21.29 5.88
C SER A 5 -19.00 20.86 7.21
N ILE A 6 -18.28 19.74 7.21
CA ILE A 6 -17.57 19.25 8.39
C ILE A 6 -16.48 20.27 8.75
N ILE A 7 -16.48 20.74 10.01
CA ILE A 7 -15.63 21.85 10.50
C ILE A 7 -14.14 21.47 10.49
N SER A 8 -13.82 20.21 10.77
CA SER A 8 -12.47 19.67 10.62
C SER A 8 -12.55 18.21 10.19
N ARG A 9 -11.69 17.82 9.23
CA ARG A 9 -11.50 16.42 8.88
C ARG A 9 -10.24 15.91 9.59
N PRO A 10 -10.28 14.71 10.20
CA PRO A 10 -9.07 14.12 10.73
C PRO A 10 -8.04 13.92 9.61
N VAL A 11 -6.78 14.27 9.90
CA VAL A 11 -5.65 13.94 9.02
C VAL A 11 -5.20 12.54 9.40
N TYR A 12 -5.40 11.59 8.50
CA TYR A 12 -4.92 10.22 8.69
C TYR A 12 -3.44 10.13 8.30
N GLY A 13 -2.70 9.28 9.03
CA GLY A 13 -1.31 8.98 8.72
C GLY A 13 -1.18 8.28 7.37
N THR A 14 -0.03 8.48 6.71
CA THR A 14 0.34 7.73 5.50
C THR A 14 1.51 6.81 5.81
N LEU A 15 1.64 5.72 5.06
CA LEU A 15 2.79 4.84 5.20
C LEU A 15 4.08 5.58 4.81
N SER A 16 5.13 5.36 5.60
CA SER A 16 6.47 5.85 5.35
C SER A 16 7.47 4.69 5.43
N PRO A 17 8.55 4.70 4.63
CA PRO A 17 9.56 3.64 4.68
C PRO A 17 10.23 3.63 6.05
N GLN A 18 10.31 2.45 6.67
CA GLN A 18 10.97 2.26 7.96
C GLN A 18 12.12 1.25 7.79
N PRO A 19 13.28 1.44 8.42
CA PRO A 19 14.37 0.49 8.33
C PRO A 19 13.93 -0.88 8.90
N GLY A 20 14.20 -1.94 8.15
CA GLY A 20 13.87 -3.31 8.52
C GLY A 20 14.61 -4.32 7.64
N LYS A 21 14.73 -5.56 8.12
CA LYS A 21 15.30 -6.67 7.32
C LYS A 21 14.24 -7.35 6.47
N HIS A 22 13.03 -7.48 7.01
CA HIS A 22 11.88 -8.10 6.35
C HIS A 22 10.67 -7.22 6.59
N HIS A 23 9.80 -7.11 5.58
CA HIS A 23 8.55 -6.37 5.68
C HIS A 23 7.38 -7.28 5.35
N LEU A 24 6.29 -7.15 6.10
CA LEU A 24 5.03 -7.81 5.80
C LEU A 24 3.98 -6.74 5.52
N PHE A 25 3.35 -6.83 4.36
CA PHE A 25 2.23 -6.01 3.96
C PHE A 25 1.00 -6.88 3.78
N VAL A 26 -0.14 -6.40 4.26
CA VAL A 26 -1.43 -7.07 4.08
C VAL A 26 -2.42 -6.01 3.61
N ALA A 27 -3.08 -6.24 2.49
CA ALA A 27 -4.07 -5.33 1.94
C ALA A 27 -5.13 -6.09 1.15
N ASP A 28 -6.32 -5.50 1.04
CA ASP A 28 -7.39 -5.93 0.15
C ASP A 28 -7.74 -4.82 -0.84
N ALA A 29 -8.20 -5.19 -2.04
CA ALA A 29 -8.70 -4.28 -3.08
C ALA A 29 -7.87 -2.98 -3.23
N ASP A 30 -8.46 -1.81 -3.00
CA ASP A 30 -7.80 -0.50 -3.13
C ASP A 30 -6.77 -0.21 -2.03
N GLY A 31 -6.73 -1.02 -0.96
CA GLY A 31 -5.66 -0.96 0.05
C GLY A 31 -4.26 -1.16 -0.56
N ALA A 32 -4.16 -1.83 -1.71
CA ALA A 32 -2.93 -1.94 -2.49
C ALA A 32 -2.32 -0.58 -2.86
N LEU A 33 -3.15 0.46 -3.04
CA LEU A 33 -2.69 1.80 -3.40
C LEU A 33 -1.80 2.40 -2.32
N ALA A 34 -2.07 2.13 -1.03
CA ALA A 34 -1.22 2.60 0.06
C ALA A 34 0.19 1.98 0.00
N ILE A 35 0.29 0.71 -0.41
CA ILE A 35 1.56 0.00 -0.59
C ILE A 35 2.29 0.55 -1.83
N ALA A 36 1.58 0.75 -2.94
CA ALA A 36 2.15 1.35 -4.14
C ALA A 36 2.66 2.78 -3.88
N ASP A 37 1.94 3.57 -3.08
CA ASP A 37 2.33 4.91 -2.65
C ASP A 37 3.58 4.91 -1.78
N LEU A 38 3.70 3.91 -0.90
CA LEU A 38 4.93 3.68 -0.13
C LEU A 38 6.09 3.33 -1.07
N GLY A 39 5.85 2.49 -2.07
CA GLY A 39 6.82 2.12 -3.11
C GLY A 39 7.45 3.31 -3.81
N ARG A 40 6.65 4.35 -4.10
CA ARG A 40 7.14 5.60 -4.71
C ARG A 40 8.10 6.41 -3.83
N LYS A 41 8.07 6.19 -2.51
CA LYS A 41 8.87 6.92 -1.51
C LYS A 41 10.01 6.08 -0.94
N ALA A 42 9.94 4.76 -1.11
CA ALA A 42 10.90 3.82 -0.57
C ALA A 42 12.21 3.83 -1.36
N PRO A 43 13.35 3.59 -0.70
CA PRO A 43 14.62 3.41 -1.40
C PRO A 43 14.60 2.13 -2.25
N ASP A 44 15.48 2.07 -3.24
CA ASP A 44 15.65 0.88 -4.08
C ASP A 44 15.96 -0.36 -3.22
N GLY A 45 15.33 -1.48 -3.57
CA GLY A 45 15.51 -2.74 -2.85
C GLY A 45 14.73 -2.86 -1.53
N PHE A 46 13.97 -1.84 -1.11
CA PHE A 46 13.16 -1.89 0.12
C PHE A 46 12.18 -3.07 0.16
N PHE A 47 11.61 -3.43 -0.99
CA PHE A 47 10.67 -4.55 -1.11
C PHE A 47 11.36 -5.90 -1.36
N ALA A 48 12.68 -5.94 -1.56
CA ALA A 48 13.36 -7.16 -2.02
C ALA A 48 13.16 -8.36 -1.09
N ASP A 49 13.07 -8.12 0.22
CA ASP A 49 12.80 -9.13 1.26
C ASP A 49 11.39 -9.00 1.86
N ALA A 50 10.48 -8.32 1.16
CA ALA A 50 9.12 -8.08 1.62
C ALA A 50 8.15 -9.17 1.15
N HIS A 51 7.17 -9.47 2.01
CA HIS A 51 6.03 -10.29 1.70
C HIS A 51 4.79 -9.42 1.60
N ILE A 52 4.02 -9.59 0.53
CA ILE A 52 2.75 -8.91 0.33
C ILE A 52 1.66 -9.98 0.26
N ILE A 53 0.71 -9.92 1.19
CA ILE A 53 -0.51 -10.74 1.15
C ILE A 53 -1.62 -9.84 0.63
N PHE A 54 -2.05 -10.08 -0.60
CA PHE A 54 -3.03 -9.25 -1.27
C PHE A 54 -4.32 -10.03 -1.55
N ILE A 55 -5.44 -9.53 -1.02
CA ILE A 55 -6.75 -10.05 -1.36
C ILE A 55 -7.31 -9.21 -2.52
N PRO A 56 -7.34 -9.72 -3.76
CA PRO A 56 -7.80 -8.93 -4.89
C PRO A 56 -9.26 -8.53 -4.74
N GLY A 57 -9.55 -7.28 -5.06
CA GLY A 57 -10.92 -6.81 -5.25
C GLY A 57 -11.51 -7.29 -6.58
N ASN A 58 -12.62 -6.68 -7.01
CA ASN A 58 -13.21 -6.99 -8.31
C ASN A 58 -12.18 -6.80 -9.44
N GLU A 59 -12.16 -7.75 -10.37
CA GLU A 59 -11.30 -7.75 -11.57
C GLU A 59 -9.78 -7.84 -11.31
N GLY A 60 -9.33 -8.12 -10.08
CA GLY A 60 -7.89 -8.29 -9.79
C GLY A 60 -7.07 -7.01 -9.98
N GLN A 61 -7.71 -5.85 -9.81
CA GLN A 61 -7.06 -4.55 -9.93
C GLN A 61 -5.86 -4.45 -8.97
N HIS A 62 -4.84 -3.69 -9.39
CA HIS A 62 -3.61 -3.38 -8.64
C HIS A 62 -2.56 -4.50 -8.48
N VAL A 63 -2.83 -5.75 -8.88
CA VAL A 63 -1.82 -6.83 -8.82
C VAL A 63 -0.54 -6.45 -9.55
N ALA A 64 -0.64 -5.96 -10.78
CA ALA A 64 0.51 -5.53 -11.58
C ALA A 64 1.32 -4.40 -10.92
N ALA A 65 0.66 -3.51 -10.17
CA ALA A 65 1.33 -2.44 -9.44
C ALA A 65 2.14 -3.00 -8.25
N LEU A 66 1.62 -4.03 -7.58
CA LEU A 66 2.32 -4.72 -6.48
C LEU A 66 3.47 -5.60 -7.00
N GLU A 67 3.30 -6.27 -8.14
CA GLU A 67 4.36 -7.04 -8.81
C GLU A 67 5.54 -6.16 -9.23
N ALA A 68 5.26 -4.94 -9.70
CA ALA A 68 6.29 -3.97 -10.09
C ALA A 68 7.20 -3.54 -8.94
N LEU A 69 6.74 -3.69 -7.68
CA LEU A 69 7.56 -3.46 -6.48
C LEU A 69 8.61 -4.55 -6.25
N LYS A 70 8.52 -5.68 -6.96
CA LYS A 70 9.43 -6.84 -6.86
C LYS A 70 9.58 -7.37 -5.42
N PRO A 71 8.45 -7.69 -4.73
CA PRO A 71 8.53 -8.32 -3.43
C PRO A 71 9.17 -9.72 -3.52
N ALA A 72 9.75 -10.21 -2.42
CA ALA A 72 10.19 -11.60 -2.33
C ALA A 72 9.02 -12.57 -2.55
N GLN A 73 7.85 -12.22 -2.00
CA GLN A 73 6.64 -13.03 -2.09
C GLN A 73 5.41 -12.15 -2.27
N LEU A 74 4.55 -12.50 -3.23
CA LEU A 74 3.24 -11.91 -3.43
C LEU A 74 2.22 -13.06 -3.43
N TYR A 75 1.26 -13.01 -2.50
CA TYR A 75 0.17 -13.97 -2.33
C TYR A 75 -1.16 -13.35 -2.72
#